data_AF-A0A380DM17-F1
#
_entry.id   AF-A0A380DM17-F1
#
_cell.length_a   1.000
_cell.length_b   1.000
_cell.length_c   1.000
_cell.angle_alpha   90.00
_cell.angle_beta   90.00
_cell.angle_gamma   90.00
#
_symmetry.space_group_name_H-M   'P 1'
#
loop_
_entity.id
_entity.type
_entity.pdbx_description
1 polymer ?
#
loop_
_entity_poly.entity_id
_entity_poly.type
_entity_poly.pdbx_seq_one_letter_code
_entity_poly.pdbx_strand_id
1 'polypeptide(L)'
;MLATIGLISVLREGVEVIIFYMGMIGELATKDFVIGIALAIVILIVFALLFRFIVRLIPIFYIFRVLSIFIFIMGFKMLGVSIQKLQLLGAMPRHVIEGFPTINWLGFYPSYEPLIAQTAYIMVVAILIFKFKK
;
A
#
# COMPACT_ATOMS: atom_id res chain seq x y z
N MET A 1 22.61 11.24 -5.95
CA MET A 1 21.59 10.19 -6.17
C MET A 1 20.84 9.83 -4.89
N LEU A 2 21.49 9.46 -3.78
CA LEU A 2 20.80 9.11 -2.52
C LEU A 2 19.96 10.25 -1.91
N ALA A 3 20.46 11.50 -1.93
CA ALA A 3 19.73 12.66 -1.41
C ALA A 3 18.42 12.93 -2.18
N THR A 4 18.44 12.77 -3.52
CA THR A 4 17.25 12.97 -4.37
C THR A 4 16.17 11.92 -4.09
N ILE A 5 16.58 10.65 -3.92
CA ILE A 5 15.66 9.55 -3.60
C ILE A 5 15.05 9.77 -2.21
N GLY A 6 15.86 10.18 -1.23
CA GLY A 6 15.38 10.54 0.10
C GLY A 6 14.36 11.68 0.05
N LEU A 7 14.64 12.77 -0.66
CA LEU A 7 13.75 13.93 -0.78
C LEU A 7 12.39 13.55 -1.38
N ILE A 8 12.38 12.82 -2.51
CA ILE A 8 11.15 12.38 -3.17
C ILE A 8 10.34 11.46 -2.24
N SER A 9 11.00 10.58 -1.48
CA SER A 9 10.32 9.69 -0.54
C SER A 9 9.63 10.45 0.59
N VAL A 10 10.26 11.49 1.14
CA VAL A 10 9.65 12.31 2.20
C VAL A 10 8.48 13.11 1.65
N LEU A 11 8.62 13.69 0.44
CA LEU A 11 7.54 14.44 -0.19
C LEU A 11 6.32 13.55 -0.48
N ARG A 12 6.51 12.32 -0.96
CA ARG A 12 5.41 11.39 -1.23
C ARG A 12 4.59 11.11 0.03
N GLU A 13 5.27 10.75 1.13
CA GLU A 13 4.60 10.46 2.41
C GLU A 13 3.88 11.70 2.96
N GLY A 14 4.51 12.87 2.86
CA GLY A 14 3.89 14.14 3.25
C GLY A 14 2.64 14.48 2.44
N VAL A 15 2.65 14.23 1.14
CA VAL A 15 1.48 14.46 0.26
C VAL A 15 0.32 13.55 0.63
N GLU A 16 0.57 12.27 0.92
CA GLU A 16 -0.48 11.34 1.35
C GLU A 16 -1.15 11.78 2.66
N VAL A 17 -0.36 12.28 3.63
CA VAL A 17 -0.88 12.82 4.91
C VAL A 17 -1.72 14.07 4.68
N ILE A 18 -1.29 14.98 3.81
CA ILE A 18 -2.05 16.20 3.49
C ILE A 18 -3.38 15.86 2.81
N ILE A 19 -3.38 14.96 1.82
CA ILE A 19 -4.60 14.54 1.12
C ILE A 19 -5.57 13.86 2.11
N PHE A 20 -5.05 13.05 3.03
CA PHE A 20 -5.85 12.42 4.09
C PHE A 20 -6.48 13.46 5.03
N TYR A 21 -5.69 14.44 5.50
CA TYR A 21 -6.23 15.53 6.32
C TYR A 21 -7.26 16.38 5.57
N MET A 22 -7.02 16.68 4.29
CA MET A 22 -8.00 17.39 3.46
C MET A 22 -9.32 16.60 3.33
N GLY A 23 -9.26 15.28 3.24
CA GLY A 23 -10.45 14.42 3.24
C GLY A 23 -11.22 14.43 4.59
N MET A 24 -10.50 14.52 5.71
CA MET A 24 -11.10 14.43 7.06
C MET A 24 -11.72 15.73 7.57
N ILE A 25 -11.25 16.89 7.11
CA ILE A 25 -11.67 18.21 7.63
C ILE A 25 -13.19 18.44 7.50
N GLY A 26 -13.86 17.76 6.57
CA GLY A 26 -15.32 17.86 6.37
C GLY A 26 -16.18 16.92 7.24
N GLU A 27 -15.60 15.92 7.89
CA GLU A 27 -16.35 14.86 8.59
C GLU A 27 -16.31 14.98 10.13
N LEU A 28 -15.37 15.76 10.69
CA LEU A 28 -15.09 15.81 12.12
C LEU A 28 -15.21 17.22 12.70
N ALA A 29 -15.63 17.31 13.97
CA ALA A 29 -15.56 18.55 14.72
C ALA A 29 -14.08 18.98 14.89
N THR A 30 -13.79 20.27 14.72
CA THR A 30 -12.42 20.81 14.76
C THR A 30 -11.66 20.47 16.06
N LYS A 31 -12.38 20.31 17.18
CA LYS A 31 -11.80 19.90 18.47
C LYS A 31 -11.25 18.47 18.44
N ASP A 32 -12.01 17.53 17.89
CA ASP A 32 -11.60 16.12 17.82
C ASP A 32 -10.43 15.93 16.85
N PHE A 33 -10.38 16.74 15.79
CA PHE A 33 -9.26 16.76 14.85
C PHE A 33 -7.94 17.17 15.53
N VAL A 34 -7.96 18.25 16.33
CA VAL A 34 -6.76 18.74 17.04
C VAL A 34 -6.31 17.73 18.10
N ILE A 35 -7.24 17.11 18.83
CA ILE A 35 -6.93 16.07 19.81
C ILE A 35 -6.31 14.85 19.11
N GLY A 36 -6.85 14.45 17.95
CA GLY A 36 -6.31 13.37 17.14
C GLY A 36 -4.87 13.63 16.69
N ILE A 37 -4.56 14.86 16.24
CA ILE A 37 -3.18 15.25 15.87
C ILE A 37 -2.25 15.19 17.09
N ALA A 38 -2.68 15.73 18.24
CA ALA A 38 -1.87 15.70 19.45
C ALA A 38 -1.57 14.25 19.89
N LEU A 39 -2.57 13.38 19.83
CA LEU A 39 -2.42 11.96 20.14
C LEU A 39 -1.45 11.27 19.16
N ALA A 40 -1.58 11.55 17.85
CA ALA A 40 -0.71 10.98 16.82
C ALA A 40 0.76 11.38 17.05
N ILE A 41 1.04 12.64 17.40
CA ILE A 41 2.39 13.11 17.71
C ILE A 41 2.97 12.34 18.90
N VAL A 42 2.20 12.15 19.98
CA VAL A 42 2.64 11.41 21.17
C VAL A 42 2.97 9.96 20.80
N ILE A 43 2.09 9.28 20.05
CA ILE A 43 2.32 7.90 19.59
C ILE A 43 3.58 7.80 18.73
N LEU A 44 3.79 8.75 17.81
CA LEU A 44 4.97 8.78 16.95
C LEU A 44 6.26 8.97 17.73
N ILE A 45 6.27 9.83 18.77
CA ILE A 45 7.45 10.01 19.63
C ILE A 45 7.79 8.71 20.34
N VAL A 46 6.79 8.04 20.94
CA VAL A 46 6.98 6.75 21.61
C VAL A 46 7.53 5.71 20.62
N PHE A 47 6.95 5.63 19.43
CA PHE A 47 7.38 4.69 18.40
C PHE A 47 8.81 4.99 17.92
N ALA A 48 9.18 6.25 17.72
CA ALA A 48 10.52 6.66 17.33
C ALA A 48 11.58 6.26 18.37
N LEU A 49 11.26 6.41 19.67
CA LEU A 49 12.14 5.97 20.75
C LEU A 49 12.31 4.45 20.77
N LEU A 50 11.21 3.70 20.64
CA LEU A 50 11.25 2.22 20.58
C LEU A 50 12.02 1.72 19.35
N PHE A 51 11.82 2.36 18.20
CA PHE A 51 12.45 1.97 16.93
C PHE A 51 13.97 2.06 17.00
N ARG A 52 14.53 3.04 17.72
CA ARG A 52 15.97 3.15 17.96
C ARG A 52 16.57 1.91 18.63
N PHE A 53 15.81 1.24 19.50
CA PHE A 53 16.25 -0.02 20.13
C PHE A 53 16.05 -1.23 19.20
N ILE A 54 14.90 -1.31 18.53
CA ILE A 54 14.52 -2.45 17.68
C ILE A 54 15.45 -2.58 16.46
N VAL A 55 15.82 -1.47 15.82
CA VAL A 55 16.68 -1.48 14.63
C VAL A 55 18.06 -2.06 14.91
N ARG A 56 18.57 -1.93 16.15
CA ARG A 56 19.87 -2.50 16.51
C ARG A 56 19.83 -4.04 16.62
N LEU A 57 18.65 -4.60 16.85
CA LEU A 57 18.47 -6.04 17.08
C LEU A 57 18.26 -6.83 15.79
N ILE A 58 17.73 -6.19 14.73
CA ILE A 58 17.34 -6.87 13.49
C ILE A 58 18.41 -6.65 12.40
N PRO A 59 19.05 -7.71 11.89
CA PRO A 59 19.97 -7.57 10.76
C PRO A 59 19.25 -7.03 9.52
N ILE A 60 19.87 -6.05 8.86
CA ILE A 60 19.32 -5.31 7.70
C ILE A 60 18.82 -6.25 6.59
N PHE A 61 19.47 -7.39 6.41
CA PHE A 61 19.10 -8.40 5.41
C PHE A 61 17.66 -8.94 5.61
N TYR A 62 17.24 -9.18 6.86
CA TYR A 62 15.88 -9.68 7.14
C TYR A 62 14.83 -8.59 6.88
N ILE A 63 15.14 -7.33 7.22
CA ILE A 63 14.25 -6.19 6.98
C ILE A 63 13.98 -6.04 5.48
N PHE A 64 15.03 -6.08 4.66
CA PHE A 64 14.88 -5.98 3.20
C PHE A 64 14.05 -7.12 2.62
N ARG A 65 14.26 -8.36 3.08
CA ARG A 65 13.49 -9.51 2.59
C ARG A 65 12.00 -9.39 2.92
N VAL A 66 11.67 -8.99 4.15
CA VAL A 66 10.28 -8.76 4.57
C VAL A 66 9.67 -7.63 3.75
N LEU A 67 10.34 -6.48 3.65
CA LEU A 67 9.87 -5.34 2.86
C LEU A 67 9.61 -5.70 1.41
N SER A 68 10.52 -6.43 0.75
CA SER A 68 10.31 -6.87 -0.63
C SER A 68 9.08 -7.75 -0.78
N ILE A 69 8.86 -8.71 0.13
CA ILE A 69 7.65 -9.56 0.12
C ILE A 69 6.40 -8.69 0.30
N PHE A 70 6.42 -7.74 1.24
CA PHE A 70 5.32 -6.81 1.46
C PHE A 70 5.02 -5.97 0.22
N ILE A 71 6.04 -5.45 -0.47
CA ILE A 71 5.88 -4.67 -1.70
C ILE A 71 5.25 -5.52 -2.80
N PHE A 72 5.64 -6.78 -2.97
CA PHE A 72 5.02 -7.68 -3.95
C PHE A 72 3.54 -7.95 -3.64
N ILE A 73 3.22 -8.22 -2.37
CA ILE A 73 1.83 -8.45 -1.93
C ILE A 73 0.99 -7.17 -2.11
N MET A 74 1.52 -6.01 -1.74
CA MET A 74 0.83 -4.73 -1.92
C MET A 74 0.64 -4.39 -3.40
N GLY A 75 1.64 -4.65 -4.26
CA GLY A 75 1.53 -4.45 -5.70
C GLY A 75 0.39 -5.27 -6.30
N PHE A 76 0.30 -6.55 -5.93
CA PHE A 76 -0.81 -7.42 -6.33
C PHE A 76 -2.18 -6.85 -5.92
N LYS A 77 -2.31 -6.43 -4.65
CA LYS A 77 -3.55 -5.85 -4.12
C LYS A 77 -3.92 -4.55 -4.85
N MET A 78 -2.95 -3.65 -5.03
CA MET A 78 -3.16 -2.35 -5.66
C MET A 78 -3.59 -2.48 -7.12
N LEU A 79 -3.07 -3.46 -7.87
CA LEU A 79 -3.51 -3.73 -9.23
C LEU A 79 -5.00 -4.12 -9.29
N GLY A 80 -5.42 -5.07 -8.44
CA GLY A 80 -6.83 -5.49 -8.38
C GLY A 80 -7.78 -4.35 -8.01
N VAL A 81 -7.42 -3.57 -6.98
CA VAL A 81 -8.23 -2.43 -6.52
C VAL A 81 -8.28 -1.32 -7.57
N SER A 82 -7.17 -1.04 -8.27
CA SER A 82 -7.12 0.02 -9.28
C SER A 82 -7.97 -0.33 -10.49
N ILE A 83 -7.89 -1.57 -10.99
CA ILE A 83 -8.72 -2.03 -12.12
C ILE A 83 -10.20 -2.01 -11.73
N GLN A 84 -10.54 -2.43 -10.51
CA GLN A 84 -11.92 -2.33 -10.03
C GLN A 84 -12.40 -0.87 -9.97
N LYS A 85 -11.58 0.05 -9.47
CA LYS A 85 -11.93 1.48 -9.47
C LYS A 85 -12.18 2.00 -10.89
N LEU A 86 -11.37 1.60 -11.87
CA LEU A 86 -11.60 1.97 -13.27
C LEU A 86 -12.91 1.41 -13.84
N GLN A 87 -13.29 0.18 -13.47
CA GLN A 87 -14.60 -0.39 -13.82
C GLN A 87 -15.75 0.38 -13.16
N LEU A 88 -15.61 0.81 -11.91
CA LEU A 88 -16.61 1.60 -11.20
C LEU A 88 -16.76 3.03 -11.78
N LEU A 89 -15.68 3.59 -12.32
CA LEU A 89 -15.69 4.87 -13.03
C LEU A 89 -16.26 4.76 -14.46
N GLY A 90 -16.66 3.58 -14.92
CA GLY A 90 -17.24 3.36 -16.25
C GLY A 90 -16.24 3.41 -17.40
N ALA A 91 -14.94 3.46 -17.12
CA ALA A 91 -13.88 3.52 -18.12
C ALA A 91 -13.50 2.16 -18.72
N MET A 92 -13.99 1.05 -18.14
CA MET A 92 -13.63 -0.31 -18.54
C MET A 92 -14.85 -1.26 -18.52
N PRO A 93 -15.03 -2.13 -19.54
CA PRO A 93 -16.21 -2.98 -19.67
C PRO A 93 -16.24 -4.11 -18.63
N ARG A 94 -17.20 -4.01 -17.69
CA ARG A 94 -17.31 -4.92 -16.55
C ARG A 94 -17.90 -6.29 -16.95
N HIS A 95 -17.03 -7.24 -17.26
CA HIS A 95 -17.42 -8.64 -17.47
C HIS A 95 -17.44 -9.38 -16.11
N VAL A 96 -18.57 -9.29 -15.42
CA VAL A 96 -18.74 -9.91 -14.09
C VAL A 96 -18.96 -11.41 -14.23
N ILE A 97 -18.25 -12.20 -13.41
CA ILE A 97 -18.52 -13.63 -13.25
C ILE A 97 -19.49 -13.77 -12.08
N GLU A 98 -20.74 -14.11 -12.36
CA GLU A 98 -21.72 -14.39 -11.31
C GLU A 98 -21.30 -15.66 -10.54
N GLY A 99 -21.12 -15.53 -9.22
CA GLY A 99 -20.82 -16.65 -8.31
C GLY A 99 -19.39 -16.72 -7.74
N PHE A 100 -18.49 -15.77 -8.06
CA PHE A 100 -17.12 -15.77 -7.52
C PHE A 100 -17.01 -14.96 -6.21
N PRO A 101 -16.34 -15.47 -5.16
CA PRO A 101 -16.24 -14.76 -3.88
C PRO A 101 -15.43 -13.47 -4.02
N THR A 102 -15.97 -12.37 -3.51
CA THR A 102 -15.28 -11.09 -3.36
C THR A 102 -14.39 -11.13 -2.13
N ILE A 103 -13.06 -11.04 -2.30
CA ILE A 103 -12.13 -10.90 -1.17
C ILE A 103 -11.58 -9.48 -1.21
N ASN A 104 -12.33 -8.55 -0.59
CA ASN A 104 -11.98 -7.12 -0.53
C ASN A 104 -10.59 -6.88 0.09
N TRP A 105 -10.17 -7.72 1.04
CA TRP A 105 -8.87 -7.59 1.69
C TRP A 105 -7.69 -7.82 0.74
N LEU A 106 -7.85 -8.77 -0.18
CA LEU A 106 -6.84 -9.21 -1.13
C LEU A 106 -6.98 -8.53 -2.50
N GLY A 107 -8.06 -7.78 -2.71
CA GLY A 107 -8.37 -7.11 -3.97
C GLY A 107 -8.83 -8.09 -5.05
N PHE A 108 -9.40 -9.24 -4.67
CA PHE A 108 -10.00 -10.18 -5.61
C PHE A 108 -11.43 -9.75 -5.89
N TYR A 109 -11.68 -9.44 -7.16
CA TYR A 109 -12.99 -9.01 -7.64
C TYR A 109 -13.48 -9.96 -8.72
N PRO A 110 -14.80 -10.25 -8.77
CA PRO A 110 -15.43 -11.20 -9.69
C PRO A 110 -15.53 -10.60 -11.10
N SER A 111 -14.40 -10.19 -11.68
CA SER A 111 -14.31 -9.65 -13.04
C SER A 111 -13.08 -10.28 -13.73
N TYR A 112 -13.20 -10.61 -15.01
CA TYR A 112 -12.09 -11.21 -15.77
C TYR A 112 -10.85 -10.32 -15.84
N GLU A 113 -11.04 -9.00 -15.98
CA GLU A 113 -9.96 -8.03 -16.17
C GLU A 113 -8.97 -7.95 -14.99
N PRO A 114 -9.41 -7.75 -13.73
CA PRO A 114 -8.49 -7.79 -12.59
C PRO A 114 -7.88 -9.18 -12.38
N LEU A 115 -8.61 -10.26 -12.67
CA LEU A 115 -8.10 -11.62 -12.49
C LEU A 115 -6.96 -11.94 -13.47
N ILE A 116 -7.10 -11.53 -14.74
CA ILE A 116 -6.06 -11.69 -15.77
C ILE A 116 -4.84 -10.84 -15.41
N ALA A 117 -5.03 -9.58 -15.00
CA ALA A 117 -3.93 -8.70 -14.61
C ALA A 117 -3.17 -9.22 -13.37
N GLN A 118 -3.89 -9.73 -12.38
CA GLN A 118 -3.33 -10.37 -11.19
C GLN A 118 -2.57 -11.66 -11.54
N THR A 119 -3.10 -12.48 -12.45
CA THR A 119 -2.43 -13.71 -12.92
C THR A 119 -1.14 -13.38 -13.68
N ALA A 120 -1.17 -12.39 -14.57
CA ALA A 120 0.00 -11.92 -15.29
C ALA A 120 1.08 -11.38 -14.33
N TYR A 121 0.67 -10.62 -13.30
CA TYR A 121 1.58 -10.12 -12.26
C TYR A 121 2.29 -11.27 -11.53
N ILE A 122 1.53 -12.29 -11.08
CA ILE A 122 2.11 -13.47 -10.42
C ILE A 122 3.10 -14.19 -11.35
N MET A 123 2.76 -14.36 -12.64
CA MET A 123 3.67 -15.00 -13.60
C MET A 123 4.98 -14.23 -13.77
N VAL A 124 4.92 -12.90 -13.89
CA VAL A 124 6.13 -12.06 -13.99
C VAL A 124 6.97 -12.16 -12.72
N VAL A 125 6.34 -12.07 -11.55
CA VAL A 125 7.04 -12.21 -10.26
C VAL A 125 7.70 -13.59 -10.14
N ALA A 126 7.01 -14.66 -10.53
CA ALA A 126 7.57 -16.01 -10.55
C ALA A 126 8.80 -16.11 -11.46
N ILE A 127 8.71 -15.62 -12.71
CA ILE A 127 9.84 -15.62 -13.66
C ILE A 127 11.04 -14.84 -13.09
N LEU A 128 10.80 -13.67 -12.49
CA LEU A 128 11.86 -12.87 -11.88
C LEU A 128 12.52 -13.64 -10.73
N ILE A 129 11.75 -14.24 -9.82
CA ILE A 129 12.30 -15.04 -8.72
C ILE A 129 13.13 -16.21 -9.25
N PHE A 130 12.66 -16.94 -10.28
CA PHE A 130 13.43 -18.04 -10.88
C PHE A 130 14.72 -17.56 -11.55
N LYS A 131 14.71 -16.38 -12.19
CA LYS A 131 15.89 -15.81 -12.86
C LYS A 131 16.94 -15.28 -11.88
N PHE A 132 16.53 -14.67 -10.77
CA PHE A 132 17.43 -14.13 -9.75
C PHE A 132 17.95 -15.17 -8.75
N LYS A 133 17.40 -16.40 -8.75
CA LYS A 133 17.90 -17.51 -7.94
C LYS A 133 19.10 -18.23 -8.58
N LYS A 134 19.50 -17.85 -9.80
CA LYS A 134 20.66 -18.37 -10.53
C LYS A 134 21.80 -17.34 -10.51
#